data_AF-A0A960F1A4-F1
#
_entry.id   AF-A0A960F1A4-F1
#
_cell.length_a   1.000
_cell.length_b   1.000
_cell.length_c   1.000
_cell.angle_alpha   90.00
_cell.angle_beta   90.00
_cell.angle_gamma   90.00
#
_symmetry.space_group_name_H-M   'P 1'
#
loop_
_entity.id
_entity.type
_entity.pdbx_description
1 polymer ?
#
loop_
_entity_poly.entity_id
_entity_poly.type
_entity_poly.pdbx_seq_one_letter_code
_entity_poly.pdbx_strand_id
1 'polypeptide(L)'
;MRRSSRTPFLVLAAAGLFVAACSGGDSITDTGATNAPQSTSADGSTPPETLAPTTSVAPDTLPACDTAALADVTGTVDLTFWHGMSGPLGEELDALAAAYNASQSTVKVSLVSGSYEETYDKYLNSSQASRPDMVQLPEYTVQGIVDTESVVPVGKCMEDAAFDMTPFLPTALAAYQTQGVQWSMPFNVSNPVLFFNKKVFEAAGLDPASPPQSLEDLRAYAQQIVDSGAAKYGIALDSGFDSGGGWYVEQWFAKAQEFYVDGDNGRTNRATRVLYNNDTGVELLTFLQDMINDGLAVNVGDNSGTGYDNLLKLADEQQPAAMTIATSASLGPVL
;
A
#
# COMPACT_ATOMS: atom_id res chain seq x y z
N MET A 1 41.44 -62.35 3.11
CA MET A 1 40.44 -63.43 3.31
C MET A 1 39.08 -62.90 2.87
N ARG A 2 38.41 -63.66 1.98
CA ARG A 2 36.95 -63.81 1.75
C ARG A 2 36.03 -62.57 1.89
N ARG A 3 35.08 -62.29 1.01
CA ARG A 3 34.64 -62.85 -0.28
C ARG A 3 33.44 -61.98 -0.71
N SER A 4 33.41 -61.58 -1.99
CA SER A 4 32.30 -61.81 -2.93
C SER A 4 30.98 -61.04 -2.73
N SER A 5 30.61 -60.10 -3.63
CA SER A 5 29.86 -60.32 -4.90
C SER A 5 28.35 -60.53 -4.65
N ARG A 6 27.37 -59.95 -5.36
CA ARG A 6 27.25 -59.37 -6.72
C ARG A 6 25.87 -58.64 -6.81
N THR A 7 25.81 -57.58 -7.63
CA THR A 7 24.80 -57.15 -8.66
C THR A 7 23.34 -57.69 -8.64
N PRO A 8 22.36 -57.17 -9.45
CA PRO A 8 22.34 -55.99 -10.35
C PRO A 8 21.00 -55.18 -10.38
N PHE A 9 21.00 -54.09 -11.17
CA PHE A 9 19.90 -53.51 -12.00
C PHE A 9 18.52 -53.21 -11.36
N LEU A 10 18.05 -51.97 -11.51
CA LEU A 10 17.00 -51.64 -12.48
C LEU A 10 16.86 -50.11 -12.61
N VAL A 11 17.10 -49.60 -13.83
CA VAL A 11 16.61 -48.31 -14.29
C VAL A 11 15.13 -48.50 -14.60
N LEU A 12 14.25 -47.78 -13.90
CA LEU A 12 12.85 -47.65 -14.29
C LEU A 12 12.58 -46.18 -14.59
N ALA A 13 12.54 -45.86 -15.88
CA ALA A 13 11.87 -44.68 -16.39
C ALA A 13 10.37 -44.85 -16.14
N ALA A 14 9.82 -44.09 -15.20
CA ALA A 14 8.39 -43.93 -15.04
C ALA A 14 7.99 -42.61 -15.70
N ALA A 15 7.54 -42.70 -16.95
CA ALA A 15 6.70 -41.70 -17.57
C ALA A 15 5.37 -41.67 -16.80
N GLY A 16 5.28 -40.77 -15.83
CA GLY A 16 4.06 -40.47 -15.10
C GLY A 16 3.31 -39.35 -15.80
N LEU A 17 2.35 -39.73 -16.64
CA LEU A 17 1.32 -38.86 -17.19
C LEU A 17 0.50 -38.29 -16.01
N PHE A 18 0.79 -37.07 -15.56
CA PHE A 18 -0.10 -36.37 -14.64
C PHE A 18 -1.19 -35.66 -15.45
N VAL A 19 -2.35 -36.31 -15.42
CA VAL A 19 -3.64 -35.80 -15.83
C VAL A 19 -3.89 -34.46 -15.16
N ALA A 20 -4.31 -33.48 -15.95
CA ALA A 20 -4.88 -32.22 -15.48
C ALA A 20 -6.07 -32.53 -14.56
N ALA A 21 -5.85 -32.41 -13.25
CA ALA A 21 -6.92 -32.32 -12.27
C ALA A 21 -7.12 -30.84 -11.95
N CYS A 22 -8.11 -30.25 -12.61
CA CYS A 22 -8.78 -29.07 -12.10
C CYS A 22 -9.45 -29.47 -10.77
N SER A 23 -8.83 -29.15 -9.64
CA SER A 23 -9.53 -29.08 -8.36
C SER A 23 -9.50 -27.63 -7.91
N GLY A 24 -10.67 -27.00 -7.87
CA GLY A 24 -10.87 -25.60 -7.55
C GLY A 24 -10.20 -25.23 -6.23
N GLY A 25 -9.29 -24.26 -6.32
CA GLY A 25 -9.04 -23.34 -5.22
C GLY A 25 -10.11 -22.27 -5.32
N ASP A 26 -11.12 -22.35 -4.47
CA ASP A 26 -12.06 -21.25 -4.27
C ASP A 26 -11.26 -20.04 -3.80
N SER A 27 -11.42 -18.95 -4.53
CA SER A 27 -10.86 -17.64 -4.22
C SER A 27 -11.29 -17.22 -2.83
N ILE A 28 -10.35 -16.66 -2.05
CA ILE A 28 -10.62 -16.02 -0.75
C ILE A 28 -11.55 -14.80 -0.85
N THR A 29 -11.99 -14.45 -2.05
CA THR A 29 -12.95 -13.38 -2.33
C THR A 29 -14.40 -13.86 -2.51
N ASP A 30 -14.70 -15.16 -2.42
CA ASP A 30 -16.09 -15.65 -2.47
C ASP A 30 -16.75 -15.57 -1.08
N THR A 31 -17.15 -14.37 -0.68
CA THR A 31 -18.22 -14.20 0.30
C THR A 31 -19.53 -14.16 -0.48
N GLY A 32 -20.20 -15.31 -0.54
CA GLY A 32 -21.49 -15.47 -1.20
C GLY A 32 -22.44 -14.32 -0.90
N ALA A 33 -22.65 -13.47 -1.90
CA ALA A 33 -23.57 -12.36 -1.83
C ALA A 33 -25.01 -12.89 -1.74
N THR A 34 -25.73 -12.56 -0.68
CA THR A 34 -27.15 -12.17 -0.79
C THR A 34 -27.52 -11.26 0.38
N ASN A 35 -27.92 -10.02 0.04
CA ASN A 35 -28.38 -8.92 0.90
C ASN A 35 -27.28 -8.08 1.55
N ALA A 36 -26.75 -7.12 0.79
CA ALA A 36 -26.13 -5.93 1.36
C ALA A 36 -27.15 -5.23 2.29
N PRO A 37 -26.78 -4.84 3.52
CA PRO A 37 -27.66 -4.02 4.36
C PRO A 37 -27.85 -2.65 3.69
N GLN A 38 -29.11 -2.26 3.47
CA GLN A 38 -29.42 -0.87 3.15
C GLN A 38 -29.02 -0.01 4.35
N SER A 39 -27.98 0.79 4.17
CA SER A 39 -27.61 1.86 5.10
C SER A 39 -28.80 2.83 5.19
N THR A 40 -29.40 2.91 6.38
CA THR A 40 -30.37 3.95 6.70
C THR A 40 -29.63 5.26 6.82
N SER A 41 -29.76 6.08 5.78
CA SER A 41 -29.25 7.45 5.70
C SER A 41 -29.86 8.29 6.81
N ALA A 42 -29.02 8.80 7.71
CA ALA A 42 -29.33 9.98 8.49
C ALA A 42 -28.50 11.14 7.92
N ASP A 43 -29.25 12.17 7.52
CA ASP A 43 -28.87 13.47 6.96
C ASP A 43 -28.16 13.54 5.59
N GLY A 44 -28.86 14.22 4.68
CA GLY A 44 -28.54 14.40 3.27
C GLY A 44 -27.45 15.44 3.00
N SER A 45 -26.22 15.15 3.39
CA SER A 45 -25.05 15.70 2.71
C SER A 45 -24.78 14.85 1.46
N THR A 46 -25.03 15.41 0.28
CA THR A 46 -24.48 14.88 -0.96
C THR A 46 -22.96 14.74 -0.75
N PRO A 47 -22.35 13.57 -1.03
CA PRO A 47 -20.89 13.45 -1.05
C PRO A 47 -20.32 14.61 -1.90
N PRO A 48 -19.23 15.27 -1.48
CA PRO A 48 -18.62 16.29 -2.31
C PRO A 48 -18.38 15.70 -3.70
N GLU A 49 -19.05 16.27 -4.70
CA GLU A 49 -18.81 15.92 -6.10
C GLU A 49 -17.31 16.14 -6.33
N THR A 50 -16.58 15.12 -6.75
CA THR A 50 -15.16 15.24 -7.08
C THR A 50 -15.06 16.25 -8.22
N LEU A 51 -14.77 17.51 -7.88
CA LEU A 51 -14.68 18.57 -8.87
C LEU A 51 -13.44 18.30 -9.71
N ALA A 52 -13.64 18.22 -11.03
CA ALA A 52 -12.52 18.11 -11.95
C ALA A 52 -11.53 19.27 -11.70
N PRO A 53 -10.21 19.02 -11.72
CA PRO A 53 -9.22 20.06 -11.49
C PRO A 53 -9.46 21.26 -12.41
N THR A 54 -9.60 22.45 -11.84
CA THR A 54 -9.82 23.70 -12.59
C THR A 54 -8.55 24.19 -13.28
N THR A 55 -7.41 23.56 -13.00
CA THR A 55 -6.12 23.80 -13.64
C THR A 55 -5.75 22.56 -14.43
N SER A 56 -5.78 22.62 -15.76
CA SER A 56 -5.24 21.57 -16.62
C SER A 56 -3.96 22.07 -17.27
N VAL A 57 -2.88 21.29 -17.24
CA VAL A 57 -1.70 21.59 -18.07
C VAL A 57 -2.08 21.29 -19.52
N ALA A 58 -1.78 22.20 -20.44
CA ALA A 58 -1.99 21.94 -21.86
C ALA A 58 -1.11 20.75 -22.31
N PRO A 59 -1.67 19.68 -22.91
CA PRO A 59 -0.89 18.51 -23.28
C PRO A 59 0.31 18.81 -24.19
N ASP A 60 0.20 19.84 -25.03
CA ASP A 60 1.24 20.25 -25.99
C ASP A 60 2.49 20.87 -25.33
N THR A 61 2.43 21.21 -24.03
CA THR A 61 3.59 21.73 -23.29
C THR A 61 4.38 20.64 -22.55
N LEU A 62 3.88 19.40 -22.55
CA LEU A 62 4.52 18.28 -21.86
C LEU A 62 5.57 17.62 -22.76
N PRO A 63 6.67 17.10 -22.18
CA PRO A 63 7.64 16.34 -22.96
C PRO A 63 6.99 15.10 -23.57
N ALA A 64 7.26 14.86 -24.85
CA ALA A 64 6.81 13.65 -25.53
C ALA A 64 7.53 12.41 -24.99
N CYS A 65 6.90 11.25 -25.15
CA CYS A 65 7.48 9.95 -24.83
C CYS A 65 7.48 9.09 -26.10
N ASP A 66 8.58 9.15 -26.85
CA ASP A 66 8.74 8.40 -28.09
C ASP A 66 9.05 6.93 -27.77
N THR A 67 8.02 6.10 -27.69
CA THR A 67 8.17 4.67 -27.39
C THR A 67 8.74 3.88 -28.57
N ALA A 68 8.71 4.45 -29.78
CA ALA A 68 9.30 3.86 -30.97
C ALA A 68 10.84 3.98 -31.01
N ALA A 69 11.42 4.90 -30.24
CA ALA A 69 12.87 5.13 -30.18
C ALA A 69 13.68 3.85 -29.86
N LEU A 70 13.09 2.87 -29.17
CA LEU A 70 13.73 1.58 -28.89
C LEU A 70 14.08 0.79 -30.17
N ALA A 71 13.32 0.98 -31.26
CA ALA A 71 13.54 0.28 -32.53
C ALA A 71 14.85 0.68 -33.22
N ASP A 72 15.35 1.89 -32.94
CA ASP A 72 16.55 2.47 -33.55
C ASP A 72 17.82 2.23 -32.73
N VAL A 73 17.71 1.61 -31.55
CA VAL A 73 18.86 1.33 -30.68
C VAL A 73 19.71 0.20 -31.24
N THR A 74 20.99 0.48 -31.45
CA THR A 74 22.01 -0.55 -31.70
C THR A 74 22.75 -0.90 -30.41
N GLY A 75 22.48 -2.08 -29.85
CA GLY A 75 23.13 -2.57 -28.63
C GLY A 75 22.18 -2.67 -27.44
N THR A 76 22.74 -2.84 -26.25
CA THR A 76 21.97 -2.91 -25.00
C THR A 76 21.83 -1.53 -24.38
N VAL A 77 20.61 -1.15 -24.00
CA VAL A 77 20.29 0.02 -23.18
C VAL A 77 20.31 -0.39 -21.71
N ASP A 78 21.26 0.13 -20.94
CA ASP A 78 21.24 -0.03 -19.49
C ASP A 78 20.29 1.00 -18.87
N LEU A 79 19.27 0.53 -18.15
CA LEU A 79 18.36 1.36 -17.36
C LEU A 79 18.59 1.14 -15.88
N THR A 80 18.59 2.22 -15.11
CA THR A 80 18.67 2.20 -13.65
C THR A 80 17.30 2.49 -13.06
N PHE A 81 16.86 1.66 -12.12
CA PHE A 81 15.61 1.84 -11.38
C PHE A 81 15.90 1.97 -9.87
N TRP A 82 15.64 3.14 -9.30
CA TRP A 82 15.70 3.34 -7.85
C TRP A 82 14.36 2.99 -7.19
N HIS A 83 14.37 2.22 -6.10
CA HIS A 83 13.15 1.74 -5.46
C HIS A 83 13.22 1.65 -3.93
N GLY A 84 12.04 1.70 -3.30
CA GLY A 84 11.84 1.61 -1.84
C GLY A 84 11.57 0.18 -1.32
N MET A 85 11.43 -0.80 -2.22
CA MET A 85 11.06 -2.18 -1.84
C MET A 85 12.16 -2.90 -1.04
N SER A 86 11.73 -3.56 0.04
CA SER A 86 12.56 -4.37 0.93
C SER A 86 11.86 -5.69 1.30
N GLY A 87 12.59 -6.61 1.94
CA GLY A 87 12.05 -7.90 2.36
C GLY A 87 11.43 -8.69 1.19
N PRO A 88 10.29 -9.39 1.42
CA PRO A 88 9.62 -10.15 0.37
C PRO A 88 9.22 -9.33 -0.87
N LEU A 89 8.91 -8.03 -0.71
CA LEU A 89 8.60 -7.16 -1.85
C LEU A 89 9.83 -6.85 -2.69
N GLY A 90 11.00 -6.72 -2.06
CA GLY A 90 12.27 -6.55 -2.75
C GLY A 90 12.66 -7.80 -3.55
N GLU A 91 12.50 -8.99 -2.94
CA GLU A 91 12.76 -10.26 -3.61
C GLU A 91 11.86 -10.48 -4.85
N GLU A 92 10.58 -10.10 -4.77
CA GLU A 92 9.67 -10.17 -5.92
C GLU A 92 10.09 -9.18 -7.01
N LEU A 93 10.51 -7.96 -6.66
CA LEU A 93 10.99 -6.98 -7.63
C LEU A 93 12.28 -7.45 -8.33
N ASP A 94 13.21 -8.05 -7.58
CA ASP A 94 14.41 -8.68 -8.13
C ASP A 94 14.05 -9.77 -9.14
N ALA A 95 13.06 -10.62 -8.82
CA ALA A 95 12.58 -11.68 -9.71
C ALA A 95 11.94 -11.10 -10.99
N LEU A 96 11.13 -10.04 -10.87
CA LEU A 96 10.53 -9.35 -12.01
C LEU A 96 11.59 -8.75 -12.94
N ALA A 97 12.59 -8.05 -12.38
CA ALA A 97 13.68 -7.47 -13.16
C ALA A 97 14.52 -8.56 -13.85
N ALA A 98 14.80 -9.66 -13.17
CA ALA A 98 15.51 -10.81 -13.74
C ALA A 98 14.72 -11.45 -14.90
N ALA A 99 13.41 -11.65 -14.73
CA ALA A 99 12.53 -12.19 -15.76
C ALA A 99 12.45 -11.27 -16.98
N TYR A 100 12.29 -9.96 -16.78
CA TYR A 100 12.30 -8.96 -17.85
C TYR A 100 13.62 -8.96 -18.62
N ASN A 101 14.75 -8.93 -17.91
CA ASN A 101 16.08 -8.97 -18.50
C ASN A 101 16.38 -10.29 -19.23
N ALA A 102 15.78 -11.41 -18.80
CA ALA A 102 15.94 -12.70 -19.48
C ALA A 102 15.04 -12.85 -20.72
N SER A 103 13.92 -12.09 -20.77
CA SER A 103 12.96 -12.17 -21.87
C SER A 103 13.44 -11.54 -23.18
N GLN A 104 14.48 -10.71 -23.14
CA GLN A 104 15.00 -9.94 -24.27
C GLN A 104 16.47 -9.54 -24.04
N SER A 105 17.15 -8.96 -25.04
CA SER A 105 18.57 -8.55 -24.95
C SER A 105 18.84 -7.06 -25.24
N THR A 106 17.81 -6.29 -25.53
CA THR A 106 17.88 -4.88 -25.94
C THR A 106 17.94 -3.94 -24.75
N VAL A 107 17.28 -4.26 -23.64
CA VAL A 107 17.21 -3.45 -22.42
C VAL A 107 17.74 -4.25 -21.25
N LYS A 108 18.50 -3.61 -20.36
CA LYS A 108 18.95 -4.21 -19.11
C LYS A 108 18.59 -3.31 -17.95
N VAL A 109 17.65 -3.74 -17.12
CA VAL A 109 17.24 -3.02 -15.91
C VAL A 109 18.13 -3.42 -14.75
N SER A 110 18.72 -2.43 -14.08
CA SER A 110 19.51 -2.57 -12.86
C SER A 110 18.79 -1.87 -11.70
N LEU A 111 18.56 -2.62 -10.62
CA LEU A 111 17.86 -2.12 -9.45
C LEU A 111 18.83 -1.48 -8.45
N VAL A 112 18.40 -0.40 -7.82
CA VAL A 112 19.10 0.26 -6.70
C VAL A 112 18.10 0.49 -5.58
N SER A 113 18.24 -0.27 -4.50
CA SER A 113 17.37 -0.20 -3.34
C SER A 113 17.76 0.93 -2.37
N GLY A 114 16.77 1.52 -1.71
CA GLY A 114 16.88 2.40 -0.52
C GLY A 114 15.56 2.40 0.25
N SER A 115 15.40 3.25 1.27
CA SER A 115 14.05 3.58 1.77
C SER A 115 13.30 4.49 0.79
N TYR A 116 12.00 4.64 0.95
CA TYR A 116 11.22 5.60 0.16
C TYR A 116 11.71 7.04 0.36
N GLU A 117 11.94 7.45 1.60
CA GLU A 117 12.44 8.78 1.99
C GLU A 117 13.85 9.01 1.48
N GLU A 118 14.75 8.04 1.69
CA GLU A 118 16.12 8.12 1.20
C GLU A 118 16.15 8.24 -0.33
N THR A 119 15.29 7.50 -1.03
CA THR A 119 15.18 7.54 -2.49
C THR A 119 14.67 8.89 -2.97
N TYR A 120 13.65 9.44 -2.30
CA TYR A 120 13.09 10.77 -2.60
C TYR A 120 14.12 11.88 -2.37
N ASP A 121 14.75 11.91 -1.20
CA ASP A 121 15.79 12.90 -0.86
C ASP A 121 16.97 12.80 -1.81
N LYS A 122 17.42 11.59 -2.13
CA LYS A 122 18.49 11.37 -3.11
C LYS A 122 18.09 11.89 -4.48
N TYR A 123 16.85 11.68 -4.92
CA TYR A 123 16.37 12.18 -6.21
C TYR A 123 16.40 13.72 -6.29
N LEU A 124 15.86 14.39 -5.26
CA LEU A 124 15.83 15.86 -5.19
C LEU A 124 17.23 16.47 -5.14
N ASN A 125 18.17 15.84 -4.44
CA ASN A 125 19.55 16.31 -4.31
C ASN A 125 20.46 15.89 -5.48
N SER A 126 20.01 15.00 -6.37
CA SER A 126 20.80 14.56 -7.53
C SER A 126 20.72 15.55 -8.68
N SER A 127 21.86 15.75 -9.36
CA SER A 127 21.88 16.42 -10.66
C SER A 127 21.06 15.61 -11.69
N GLN A 128 20.55 16.27 -12.72
CA GLN A 128 19.78 15.58 -13.77
C GLN A 128 20.56 14.43 -14.42
N ALA A 129 21.88 14.57 -14.59
CA ALA A 129 22.75 13.54 -15.15
C ALA A 129 23.02 12.36 -14.19
N SER A 130 22.64 12.47 -12.92
CA SER A 130 22.84 11.43 -11.88
C SER A 130 21.54 10.78 -11.43
N ARG A 131 20.40 11.19 -12.00
CA ARG A 131 19.08 10.62 -11.72
C ARG A 131 18.93 9.26 -12.42
N PRO A 132 18.08 8.38 -11.89
CA PRO A 132 17.79 7.11 -12.53
C PRO A 132 16.86 7.31 -13.72
N ASP A 133 16.78 6.31 -14.60
CA ASP A 133 15.82 6.25 -15.69
C ASP A 133 14.39 6.01 -15.15
N MET A 134 14.27 5.26 -14.06
CA MET A 134 13.02 5.05 -13.33
C MET A 134 13.21 5.25 -11.83
N VAL A 135 12.19 5.76 -11.15
CA VAL A 135 12.21 5.93 -9.69
C VAL A 135 10.84 5.59 -9.11
N GLN A 136 10.82 4.80 -8.04
CA GLN A 136 9.63 4.52 -7.25
C GLN A 136 9.65 5.46 -6.04
N LEU A 137 8.57 6.21 -5.86
CA LEU A 137 8.44 7.22 -4.81
C LEU A 137 7.05 7.12 -4.15
N PRO A 138 6.89 7.62 -2.92
CA PRO A 138 5.57 7.72 -2.28
C PRO A 138 4.61 8.58 -3.09
N GLU A 139 3.33 8.22 -3.11
CA GLU A 139 2.28 8.89 -3.86
C GLU A 139 2.11 10.36 -3.47
N TYR A 140 2.28 10.69 -2.19
CA TYR A 140 2.19 12.08 -1.70
C TYR A 140 3.29 13.00 -2.29
N THR A 141 4.33 12.44 -2.93
CA THR A 141 5.42 13.22 -3.54
C THR A 141 5.15 13.65 -4.98
N VAL A 142 4.07 13.15 -5.63
CA VAL A 142 3.79 13.36 -7.06
C VAL A 142 3.96 14.82 -7.45
N GLN A 143 3.30 15.72 -6.73
CA GLN A 143 3.32 17.13 -7.07
C GLN A 143 4.72 17.76 -6.90
N GLY A 144 5.48 17.36 -5.88
CA GLY A 144 6.86 17.80 -5.70
C GLY A 144 7.78 17.33 -6.83
N ILE A 145 7.56 16.12 -7.35
CA ILE A 145 8.30 15.59 -8.50
C ILE A 145 7.93 16.30 -9.79
N VAL A 146 6.65 16.61 -10.02
CA VAL A 146 6.21 17.44 -11.15
C VAL A 146 6.94 18.78 -11.16
N ASP A 147 7.10 19.41 -10.00
CA ASP A 147 7.74 20.73 -9.86
C ASP A 147 9.23 20.73 -10.18
N THR A 148 9.87 19.55 -10.20
CA THR A 148 11.27 19.43 -10.63
C THR A 148 11.46 19.59 -12.13
N GLU A 149 10.36 19.53 -12.91
CA GLU A 149 10.35 19.59 -14.38
C GLU A 149 11.30 18.57 -15.03
N SER A 150 11.53 17.44 -14.37
CA SER A 150 12.57 16.48 -14.75
C SER A 150 12.08 15.08 -15.06
N VAL A 151 10.75 14.90 -15.09
CA VAL A 151 10.10 13.65 -15.42
C VAL A 151 9.33 13.78 -16.73
N VAL A 152 9.23 12.67 -17.45
CA VAL A 152 8.27 12.51 -18.54
C VAL A 152 6.96 12.00 -17.93
N PRO A 153 5.82 12.68 -18.14
CA PRO A 153 4.54 12.19 -17.62
C PRO A 153 4.20 10.84 -18.26
N VAL A 154 3.90 9.83 -17.44
CA VAL A 154 3.66 8.49 -17.97
C VAL A 154 2.44 8.42 -18.89
N GLY A 155 1.46 9.31 -18.72
CA GLY A 155 0.32 9.45 -19.62
C GLY A 155 0.72 9.69 -21.08
N LYS A 156 1.82 10.42 -21.32
CA LYS A 156 2.37 10.59 -22.68
C LYS A 156 2.91 9.29 -23.25
N CYS A 157 3.57 8.48 -22.42
CA CYS A 157 4.06 7.16 -22.83
C CYS A 157 2.90 6.19 -23.09
N MET A 158 1.84 6.25 -22.29
CA MET A 158 0.64 5.40 -22.46
C MET A 158 -0.10 5.72 -23.76
N GLU A 159 -0.28 7.01 -24.06
CA GLU A 159 -0.90 7.46 -25.31
C GLU A 159 -0.12 6.96 -26.53
N ASP A 160 1.21 7.13 -26.52
CA ASP A 160 2.08 6.72 -27.63
C ASP A 160 2.12 5.19 -27.81
N ALA A 161 2.20 4.44 -26.70
CA ALA A 161 2.20 2.98 -26.72
C ALA A 161 0.81 2.35 -26.92
N ALA A 162 -0.27 3.15 -26.96
CA ALA A 162 -1.65 2.68 -26.87
C ALA A 162 -1.88 1.70 -25.70
N PHE A 163 -1.28 2.00 -24.55
CA PHE A 163 -1.27 1.11 -23.38
C PHE A 163 -2.66 1.02 -22.74
N ASP A 164 -3.12 -0.21 -22.47
CA ASP A 164 -4.45 -0.46 -21.90
C ASP A 164 -4.46 -0.21 -20.38
N MET A 165 -5.17 0.85 -19.99
CA MET A 165 -5.35 1.23 -18.59
C MET A 165 -6.59 0.62 -17.95
N THR A 166 -7.44 -0.09 -18.71
CA THR A 166 -8.67 -0.71 -18.17
C THR A 166 -8.44 -1.74 -17.06
N PRO A 167 -7.28 -2.43 -16.96
CA PRO A 167 -6.99 -3.32 -15.83
C PRO A 167 -6.72 -2.58 -14.51
N PHE A 168 -6.44 -1.28 -14.53
CA PHE A 168 -6.11 -0.51 -13.33
C PHE A 168 -7.37 -0.03 -12.61
N LEU A 169 -7.31 -0.01 -11.28
CA LEU A 169 -8.38 0.58 -10.47
C LEU A 169 -8.45 2.10 -10.71
N PRO A 170 -9.63 2.68 -11.00
CA PRO A 170 -9.76 4.12 -11.23
C PRO A 170 -9.23 4.98 -10.09
N THR A 171 -9.43 4.55 -8.84
CA THR A 171 -8.93 5.24 -7.65
C THR A 171 -7.41 5.23 -7.55
N ALA A 172 -6.76 4.14 -7.97
CA ALA A 172 -5.31 4.06 -8.02
C ALA A 172 -4.74 5.02 -9.07
N LEU A 173 -5.38 5.14 -10.23
CA LEU A 173 -4.97 6.10 -11.26
C LEU A 173 -5.11 7.55 -10.78
N ALA A 174 -6.26 7.88 -10.19
CA ALA A 174 -6.57 9.20 -9.69
C ALA A 174 -5.57 9.70 -8.63
N ALA A 175 -4.96 8.79 -7.85
CA ALA A 175 -3.95 9.15 -6.85
C ALA A 175 -2.65 9.73 -7.47
N TYR A 176 -2.32 9.36 -8.71
CA TYR A 176 -1.13 9.85 -9.42
C TYR A 176 -1.46 10.81 -10.57
N GLN A 177 -2.72 11.25 -10.64
CA GLN A 177 -3.19 12.23 -11.60
C GLN A 177 -3.28 13.61 -10.94
N THR A 178 -2.66 14.62 -11.55
CA THR A 178 -2.86 16.02 -11.17
C THR A 178 -2.94 16.89 -12.41
N GLN A 179 -3.79 17.91 -12.37
CA GLN A 179 -4.04 18.82 -13.50
C GLN A 179 -4.45 18.09 -14.80
N GLY A 180 -5.22 17.01 -14.65
CA GLY A 180 -5.69 16.17 -15.77
C GLY A 180 -4.63 15.24 -16.36
N VAL A 181 -3.38 15.28 -15.90
CA VAL A 181 -2.25 14.51 -16.45
C VAL A 181 -1.92 13.32 -15.54
N GLN A 182 -1.79 12.13 -16.12
CA GLN A 182 -1.23 10.96 -15.43
C GLN A 182 0.29 11.09 -15.35
N TRP A 183 0.81 11.49 -14.19
CA TRP A 183 2.25 11.78 -14.05
C TRP A 183 3.08 10.54 -13.75
N SER A 184 2.53 9.62 -12.96
CA SER A 184 3.20 8.37 -12.56
C SER A 184 2.31 7.16 -12.75
N MET A 185 2.94 5.99 -12.89
CA MET A 185 2.27 4.69 -12.90
C MET A 185 1.99 4.24 -11.46
N PRO A 186 0.75 3.81 -11.14
CA PRO A 186 0.54 3.01 -9.94
C PRO A 186 1.31 1.70 -10.07
N PHE A 187 2.17 1.40 -9.10
CA PHE A 187 2.97 0.17 -9.10
C PHE A 187 2.50 -0.83 -8.05
N ASN A 188 2.49 -0.41 -6.79
CA ASN A 188 1.98 -1.17 -5.66
C ASN A 188 1.25 -0.22 -4.71
N VAL A 189 -0.03 -0.48 -4.45
CA VAL A 189 -0.89 0.37 -3.61
C VAL A 189 -1.28 -0.41 -2.36
N SER A 190 -1.27 0.27 -1.22
CA SER A 190 -1.70 -0.29 0.07
C SER A 190 -2.71 0.61 0.75
N ASN A 191 -3.47 0.07 1.70
CA ASN A 191 -4.44 0.81 2.51
C ASN A 191 -4.24 0.45 3.98
N PRO A 192 -4.59 1.34 4.94
CA PRO A 192 -4.67 0.96 6.34
C PRO A 192 -5.83 -0.01 6.50
N VAL A 193 -5.59 -1.11 7.22
CA VAL A 193 -6.59 -2.11 7.53
C VAL A 193 -6.53 -2.45 9.01
N LEU A 194 -7.70 -2.80 9.57
CA LEU A 194 -7.78 -3.29 10.93
C LEU A 194 -7.39 -4.77 10.97
N PHE A 195 -6.28 -5.08 11.61
CA PHE A 195 -5.90 -6.43 11.99
C PHE A 195 -6.45 -6.75 13.38
N PHE A 196 -6.96 -7.96 13.57
CA PHE A 196 -7.48 -8.39 14.86
C PHE A 196 -7.27 -9.88 15.10
N ASN A 197 -7.08 -10.25 16.37
CA ASN A 197 -6.90 -11.63 16.79
C ASN A 197 -8.26 -12.30 17.05
N LYS A 198 -8.69 -13.16 16.12
CA LYS A 198 -9.98 -13.87 16.20
C LYS A 198 -10.16 -14.66 17.50
N LYS A 199 -9.10 -15.28 18.02
CA LYS A 199 -9.18 -16.05 19.29
C LYS A 199 -9.43 -15.16 20.50
N VAL A 200 -8.87 -13.95 20.49
CA VAL A 200 -9.11 -12.95 21.54
C VAL A 200 -10.56 -12.45 21.47
N PHE A 201 -11.09 -12.24 20.26
CA PHE A 201 -12.51 -11.89 20.08
C PHE A 201 -13.42 -12.99 20.63
N GLU A 202 -13.21 -14.25 20.25
CA GLU A 202 -14.00 -15.39 20.76
C GLU A 202 -13.92 -15.50 22.28
N ALA A 203 -12.73 -15.36 22.86
CA ALA A 203 -12.52 -15.40 24.31
C ALA A 203 -13.24 -14.26 25.06
N ALA A 204 -13.37 -13.09 24.42
CA ALA A 204 -14.14 -11.96 24.93
C ALA A 204 -15.65 -12.08 24.67
N GLY A 205 -16.11 -13.13 23.99
CA GLY A 205 -17.52 -13.32 23.61
C GLY A 205 -17.96 -12.47 22.41
N LEU A 206 -17.02 -12.00 21.60
CA LEU A 206 -17.27 -11.29 20.34
C LEU A 206 -17.26 -12.28 19.16
N ASP A 207 -18.03 -11.97 18.12
CA ASP A 207 -18.04 -12.74 16.87
C ASP A 207 -16.94 -12.22 15.91
N PRO A 208 -15.92 -13.03 15.57
CA PRO A 208 -14.88 -12.62 14.63
C PRO A 208 -15.37 -12.36 13.19
N ALA A 209 -16.58 -12.81 12.84
CA ALA A 209 -17.21 -12.48 11.55
C ALA A 209 -17.87 -11.09 11.54
N SER A 210 -17.94 -10.43 12.71
CA SER A 210 -18.54 -9.12 12.90
C SER A 210 -17.51 -8.13 13.49
N PRO A 211 -16.49 -7.70 12.73
CA PRO A 211 -15.49 -6.74 13.23
C PRO A 211 -16.12 -5.36 13.47
N PRO A 212 -15.53 -4.50 14.32
CA PRO A 212 -16.07 -3.17 14.59
C PRO A 212 -16.17 -2.33 13.32
N GLN A 213 -17.28 -1.63 13.12
CA GLN A 213 -17.57 -0.84 11.91
C GLN A 213 -17.49 0.67 12.13
N SER A 214 -17.41 1.12 13.39
CA SER A 214 -17.27 2.53 13.76
C SER A 214 -16.28 2.73 14.92
N LEU A 215 -15.99 3.99 15.27
CA LEU A 215 -15.17 4.31 16.44
C LEU A 215 -15.86 3.94 17.75
N GLU A 216 -17.18 4.07 17.81
CA GLU A 216 -17.99 3.64 18.96
C GLU A 216 -17.94 2.12 19.12
N ASP A 217 -18.07 1.37 18.03
CA ASP A 217 -17.90 -0.09 18.04
C ASP A 217 -16.48 -0.46 18.47
N LEU A 218 -15.46 0.20 17.92
CA LEU A 218 -14.06 -0.05 18.25
C LEU A 218 -13.81 0.12 19.76
N ARG A 219 -14.33 1.19 20.35
CA ARG A 219 -14.23 1.45 21.79
C ARG A 219 -15.03 0.43 22.61
N ALA A 220 -16.26 0.10 22.21
CA ALA A 220 -17.08 -0.88 22.90
C ALA A 220 -16.43 -2.28 22.90
N TYR A 221 -15.88 -2.69 21.75
CA TYR A 221 -15.17 -3.96 21.60
C TYR A 221 -13.90 -3.96 22.43
N ALA A 222 -13.11 -2.88 22.39
CA ALA A 222 -11.93 -2.73 23.22
C ALA A 222 -12.25 -2.85 24.72
N GLN A 223 -13.34 -2.21 25.18
CA GLN A 223 -13.80 -2.30 26.56
C GLN A 223 -14.17 -3.74 26.94
N GLN A 224 -15.00 -4.41 26.13
CA GLN A 224 -15.42 -5.80 26.39
C GLN A 224 -14.23 -6.76 26.44
N ILE A 225 -13.25 -6.58 25.55
CA ILE A 225 -12.02 -7.36 25.51
C ILE A 225 -11.20 -7.17 26.79
N VAL A 226 -11.00 -5.93 27.23
CA VAL A 226 -10.23 -5.62 28.45
C VAL A 226 -10.97 -6.13 29.69
N ASP A 227 -12.28 -5.91 29.79
CA ASP A 227 -13.10 -6.33 30.95
C ASP A 227 -13.18 -7.85 31.11
N SER A 228 -13.24 -8.58 29.99
CA SER A 228 -13.21 -10.05 30.00
C SER A 228 -11.84 -10.63 30.38
N GLY A 229 -10.78 -9.82 30.32
CA GLY A 229 -9.40 -10.25 30.51
C GLY A 229 -8.83 -11.05 29.34
N ALA A 230 -9.50 -11.07 28.18
CA ALA A 230 -9.05 -11.80 26.99
C ALA A 230 -7.76 -11.21 26.39
N ALA A 231 -7.53 -9.91 26.55
CA ALA A 231 -6.26 -9.25 26.26
C ALA A 231 -6.02 -8.07 27.23
N LYS A 232 -4.77 -7.61 27.31
CA LYS A 232 -4.42 -6.49 28.19
C LYS A 232 -4.91 -5.16 27.63
N TYR A 233 -4.91 -5.01 26.32
CA TYR A 233 -5.37 -3.83 25.60
C TYR A 233 -6.33 -4.26 24.48
N GLY A 234 -7.32 -3.43 24.18
CA GLY A 234 -8.21 -3.65 23.04
C GLY A 234 -7.52 -3.37 21.70
N ILE A 235 -6.69 -2.33 21.62
CA ILE A 235 -5.98 -1.96 20.38
C ILE A 235 -4.56 -1.47 20.65
N ALA A 236 -3.62 -1.84 19.78
CA ALA A 236 -2.32 -1.21 19.66
C ALA A 236 -2.37 -0.11 18.59
N LEU A 237 -1.86 1.06 18.93
CA LEU A 237 -1.74 2.22 18.05
C LEU A 237 -0.26 2.52 17.89
N ASP A 238 0.14 2.96 16.70
CA ASP A 238 1.46 3.55 16.49
C ASP A 238 1.30 5.04 16.17
N SER A 239 2.40 5.79 16.35
CA SER A 239 2.48 7.23 16.05
C SER A 239 3.59 7.53 15.06
N GLY A 240 3.96 6.56 14.23
CA GLY A 240 5.00 6.73 13.20
C GLY A 240 4.56 7.68 12.10
N PHE A 241 5.50 8.43 11.54
CA PHE A 241 5.21 9.36 10.44
C PHE A 241 4.72 8.62 9.18
N ASP A 242 5.26 7.44 8.88
CA ASP A 242 4.83 6.60 7.75
C ASP A 242 3.72 5.59 8.15
N SER A 243 2.94 5.91 9.18
CA SER A 243 1.89 5.03 9.72
C SER A 243 0.84 5.82 10.51
N GLY A 244 0.51 5.40 11.74
CA GLY A 244 -0.57 5.96 12.56
C GLY A 244 -0.45 7.44 12.90
N GLY A 245 0.75 8.00 12.88
CA GLY A 245 1.02 9.43 13.12
C GLY A 245 1.05 10.29 11.85
N GLY A 246 0.99 9.70 10.65
CA GLY A 246 0.98 10.42 9.39
C GLY A 246 -0.17 10.03 8.50
N TRP A 247 0.10 9.25 7.45
CA TRP A 247 -0.88 9.04 6.37
C TRP A 247 -2.17 8.34 6.83
N TYR A 248 -2.19 7.61 7.96
CA TYR A 248 -3.44 7.06 8.48
C TYR A 248 -4.42 8.17 8.86
N VAL A 249 -3.94 9.28 9.42
CA VAL A 249 -4.79 10.44 9.79
C VAL A 249 -5.46 11.02 8.55
N GLU A 250 -4.74 11.12 7.43
CA GLU A 250 -5.32 11.53 6.15
C GLU A 250 -6.45 10.57 5.72
N GLN A 251 -6.28 9.26 5.90
CA GLN A 251 -7.31 8.28 5.57
C GLN A 251 -8.54 8.40 6.48
N TRP A 252 -8.38 8.70 7.77
CA TRP A 252 -9.50 8.98 8.67
C TRP A 252 -10.30 10.20 8.22
N PHE A 253 -9.61 11.28 7.83
CA PHE A 253 -10.25 12.47 7.26
C PHE A 253 -11.00 12.15 5.96
N ALA A 254 -10.39 11.37 5.07
CA ALA A 254 -11.06 10.91 3.85
C ALA A 254 -12.32 10.10 4.15
N LYS A 255 -12.31 9.25 5.18
CA LYS A 255 -13.50 8.51 5.65
C LYS A 255 -14.56 9.41 6.27
N ALA A 256 -14.14 10.47 6.96
CA ALA A 256 -15.04 11.52 7.46
C ALA A 256 -15.54 12.48 6.36
N GLN A 257 -15.10 12.29 5.10
CA GLN A 257 -15.35 13.19 3.97
C GLN A 257 -14.88 14.63 4.23
N GLU A 258 -13.82 14.77 5.03
CA GLU A 258 -13.18 16.04 5.35
C GLU A 258 -11.87 16.19 4.58
N PHE A 259 -11.56 17.42 4.20
CA PHE A 259 -10.29 17.71 3.56
C PHE A 259 -9.16 17.82 4.61
N TYR A 260 -7.99 17.33 4.25
CA TYR A 260 -6.77 17.38 5.05
C TYR A 260 -5.99 18.69 4.83
N VAL A 261 -6.02 19.22 3.59
CA VAL A 261 -5.46 20.52 3.19
C VAL A 261 -6.41 21.27 2.24
N ASP A 262 -6.22 22.58 2.08
CA ASP A 262 -7.05 23.39 1.18
C ASP A 262 -6.83 23.08 -0.31
N GLY A 263 -7.72 23.60 -1.16
CA GLY A 263 -7.67 23.37 -2.61
C GLY A 263 -7.97 21.93 -3.01
N ASP A 264 -9.00 21.33 -2.40
CA ASP A 264 -9.39 19.93 -2.64
C ASP A 264 -8.23 18.95 -2.41
N ASN A 265 -7.62 19.02 -1.22
CA ASN A 265 -6.40 18.29 -0.89
C ASN A 265 -5.26 18.56 -1.89
N GLY A 266 -5.12 19.81 -2.34
CA GLY A 266 -4.11 20.22 -3.32
C GLY A 266 -4.41 19.84 -4.78
N ARG A 267 -5.57 19.26 -5.08
CA ARG A 267 -5.94 18.82 -6.45
C ARG A 267 -6.35 19.97 -7.37
N THR A 268 -7.05 20.98 -6.85
CA THR A 268 -7.52 22.11 -7.69
C THR A 268 -6.49 23.24 -7.79
N ASN A 269 -5.71 23.42 -6.74
CA ASN A 269 -4.65 24.42 -6.62
C ASN A 269 -3.63 23.97 -5.56
N ARG A 270 -2.49 24.65 -5.53
CA ARG A 270 -1.50 24.44 -4.45
C ARG A 270 -2.15 24.62 -3.10
N ALA A 271 -1.98 23.62 -2.23
CA ALA A 271 -2.32 23.74 -0.84
C ALA A 271 -1.44 24.83 -0.20
N THR A 272 -2.06 25.71 0.57
CA THR A 272 -1.40 26.81 1.29
C THR A 272 -1.57 26.71 2.80
N ARG A 273 -2.49 25.85 3.26
CA ARG A 273 -2.74 25.62 4.68
C ARG A 273 -3.29 24.22 4.93
N VAL A 274 -3.02 23.72 6.13
CA VAL A 274 -3.66 22.51 6.65
C VAL A 274 -5.10 22.80 7.06
N LEU A 275 -5.94 21.77 7.00
CA LEU A 275 -7.34 21.77 7.44
C LEU A 275 -7.61 20.78 8.57
N TYR A 276 -6.68 19.86 8.84
CA TYR A 276 -6.87 18.82 9.87
C TYR A 276 -6.94 19.34 11.31
N ASN A 277 -6.69 20.63 11.55
CA ASN A 277 -6.82 21.26 12.86
C ASN A 277 -8.23 21.82 13.13
N ASN A 278 -9.25 21.21 12.51
CA ASN A 278 -10.67 21.49 12.71
C ASN A 278 -11.27 20.63 13.85
N ASP A 279 -12.58 20.76 14.07
CA ASP A 279 -13.29 19.99 15.10
C ASP A 279 -13.17 18.47 14.88
N THR A 280 -13.23 17.98 13.64
CA THR A 280 -13.03 16.56 13.30
C THR A 280 -11.66 16.04 13.74
N GLY A 281 -10.60 16.82 13.51
CA GLY A 281 -9.26 16.44 13.94
C GLY A 281 -9.09 16.45 15.45
N VAL A 282 -9.70 17.43 16.13
CA VAL A 282 -9.74 17.47 17.60
C VAL A 282 -10.48 16.24 18.14
N GLU A 283 -11.65 15.93 17.60
CA GLU A 283 -12.45 14.77 18.01
C GLU A 283 -11.71 13.44 17.81
N LEU A 284 -11.07 13.24 16.64
CA LEU A 284 -10.28 12.04 16.37
C LEU A 284 -9.12 11.89 17.37
N LEU A 285 -8.33 12.94 17.57
CA LEU A 285 -7.18 12.87 18.49
C LEU A 285 -7.61 12.74 19.95
N THR A 286 -8.72 13.37 20.34
CA THR A 286 -9.33 13.18 21.67
C THR A 286 -9.80 11.75 21.84
N PHE A 287 -10.48 11.15 20.85
CA PHE A 287 -10.88 9.75 20.90
C PHE A 287 -9.69 8.82 21.12
N LEU A 288 -8.60 8.99 20.34
CA LEU A 288 -7.39 8.17 20.47
C LEU A 288 -6.72 8.38 21.84
N GLN A 289 -6.69 9.61 22.34
CA GLN A 289 -6.16 9.94 23.66
C GLN A 289 -6.99 9.29 24.78
N ASP A 290 -8.32 9.36 24.70
CA ASP A 290 -9.22 8.76 25.69
C ASP A 290 -9.08 7.24 25.72
N MET A 291 -8.97 6.59 24.55
CA MET A 291 -8.69 5.16 24.47
C MET A 291 -7.41 4.77 25.22
N ILE A 292 -6.36 5.58 25.14
CA ILE A 292 -5.10 5.35 25.87
C ILE A 292 -5.29 5.61 27.37
N ASN A 293 -5.89 6.74 27.74
CA ASN A 293 -6.10 7.14 29.14
C ASN A 293 -6.96 6.14 29.91
N ASP A 294 -7.95 5.56 29.25
CA ASP A 294 -8.85 4.56 29.81
C ASP A 294 -8.25 3.14 29.82
N GLY A 295 -7.02 2.99 29.31
CA GLY A 295 -6.32 1.70 29.26
C GLY A 295 -6.87 0.73 28.20
N LEU A 296 -7.69 1.22 27.27
CA LEU A 296 -8.26 0.45 26.16
C LEU A 296 -7.28 0.32 24.98
N ALA A 297 -6.35 1.26 24.86
CA ALA A 297 -5.31 1.25 23.85
C ALA A 297 -3.90 1.34 24.47
N VAL A 298 -2.91 0.84 23.73
CA VAL A 298 -1.49 1.07 24.00
C VAL A 298 -0.86 1.74 22.78
N ASN A 299 -0.06 2.78 23.03
CA ASN A 299 0.76 3.39 21.98
C ASN A 299 2.15 2.74 21.97
N VAL A 300 2.56 2.17 20.83
CA VAL A 300 3.88 1.55 20.65
C VAL A 300 4.97 2.55 20.24
N GLY A 301 4.62 3.83 20.04
CA GLY A 301 5.54 4.90 19.67
C GLY A 301 5.67 5.07 18.16
N ASP A 302 6.80 5.66 17.74
CA ASP A 302 7.07 6.02 16.34
C ASP A 302 7.37 4.84 15.42
N ASN A 303 7.37 3.61 15.96
CA ASN A 303 7.59 2.38 15.19
C ASN A 303 8.95 2.37 14.45
N SER A 304 9.93 3.16 14.93
CA SER A 304 11.21 3.44 14.27
C SER A 304 12.16 2.24 14.15
N GLY A 305 11.87 1.14 14.84
CA GLY A 305 12.65 -0.09 14.76
C GLY A 305 12.26 -0.93 13.55
N THR A 306 11.10 -1.56 13.64
CA THR A 306 10.69 -2.59 12.68
C THR A 306 9.64 -2.11 11.67
N GLY A 307 8.91 -1.04 11.96
CA GLY A 307 7.74 -0.63 11.18
C GLY A 307 6.50 -1.52 11.41
N TYR A 308 6.55 -2.47 12.35
CA TYR A 308 5.43 -3.37 12.67
C TYR A 308 5.30 -3.69 14.17
N ASP A 309 5.77 -2.82 15.06
CA ASP A 309 5.73 -3.02 16.52
C ASP A 309 4.28 -3.14 17.04
N ASN A 310 3.35 -2.43 16.42
CA ASN A 310 1.91 -2.51 16.68
C ASN A 310 1.34 -3.89 16.32
N LEU A 311 1.85 -4.54 15.28
CA LEU A 311 1.50 -5.91 14.90
C LEU A 311 2.12 -6.93 15.85
N LEU A 312 3.37 -6.74 16.27
CA LEU A 312 4.00 -7.58 17.29
C LEU A 312 3.22 -7.56 18.60
N LYS A 313 2.57 -6.43 18.93
CA LYS A 313 1.73 -6.32 20.12
C LYS A 313 0.52 -7.26 20.12
N LEU A 314 0.06 -7.74 18.96
CA LEU A 314 -0.98 -8.76 18.88
C LEU A 314 -0.53 -10.15 19.37
N ALA A 315 0.78 -10.40 19.32
CA ALA A 315 1.40 -11.67 19.71
C ALA A 315 2.18 -11.58 21.04
N ASP A 316 2.13 -10.44 21.73
CA ASP A 316 2.80 -10.23 23.02
C ASP A 316 2.22 -11.16 24.09
N GLU A 317 3.06 -12.00 24.70
CA GLU A 317 2.63 -13.00 25.68
C GLU A 317 2.22 -12.40 27.04
N GLN A 318 2.72 -11.21 27.39
CA GLN A 318 2.54 -10.63 28.72
C GLN A 318 1.45 -9.55 28.73
N GLN A 319 1.40 -8.75 27.68
CA GLN A 319 0.50 -7.61 27.53
C GLN A 319 -0.04 -7.51 26.10
N PRO A 320 -0.80 -8.51 25.62
CA PRO A 320 -1.32 -8.52 24.25
C PRO A 320 -2.31 -7.38 24.02
N ALA A 321 -2.29 -6.84 22.81
CA ALA A 321 -3.40 -6.09 22.23
C ALA A 321 -4.26 -7.02 21.36
N ALA A 322 -5.57 -6.77 21.27
CA ALA A 322 -6.47 -7.58 20.45
C ALA A 322 -6.57 -7.14 18.99
N MET A 323 -6.36 -5.85 18.74
CA MET A 323 -6.48 -5.19 17.44
C MET A 323 -5.29 -4.29 17.17
N THR A 324 -5.06 -3.95 15.90
CA THR A 324 -4.19 -2.86 15.47
C THR A 324 -4.59 -2.41 14.08
N ILE A 325 -4.29 -1.16 13.73
CA ILE A 325 -4.37 -0.68 12.34
C ILE A 325 -2.96 -0.73 11.78
N ALA A 326 -2.78 -1.39 10.63
CA ALA A 326 -1.51 -1.42 9.92
C ALA A 326 -1.75 -1.39 8.41
N THR A 327 -0.69 -1.22 7.62
CA THR A 327 -0.81 -1.26 6.15
C THR A 327 -1.12 -2.67 5.67
N SER A 328 -1.95 -2.81 4.63
CA SER A 328 -2.17 -4.08 3.94
C SER A 328 -0.86 -4.68 3.38
N ALA A 329 0.19 -3.88 3.19
CA ALA A 329 1.51 -4.37 2.82
C ALA A 329 2.18 -5.21 3.94
N SER A 330 1.75 -5.04 5.20
CA SER A 330 2.28 -5.78 6.34
C SER A 330 1.73 -7.21 6.46
N LEU A 331 0.84 -7.66 5.58
CA LEU A 331 0.33 -9.04 5.57
C LEU A 331 1.46 -10.08 5.43
N GLY A 332 2.46 -9.80 4.59
CA GLY A 332 3.58 -10.73 4.35
C GLY A 332 4.44 -10.98 5.60
N PRO A 333 4.95 -9.93 6.29
CA PRO A 333 5.74 -10.08 7.52
C PRO A 333 5.00 -10.70 8.72
N VAL A 334 3.67 -10.74 8.69
CA VAL A 334 2.82 -11.13 9.84
C VAL A 334 2.25 -12.55 9.70
N LEU A 335 2.27 -13.14 8.50
CA LEU A 335 1.82 -14.51 8.20
C LEU A 335 3.00 -15.49 8.12
#